data_AF-A0A7K4D861-F1
#
_entry.id   AF-A0A7K4D861-F1
#
_cell.length_a   1.000
_cell.length_b   1.000
_cell.length_c   1.000
_cell.angle_alpha   90.00
_cell.angle_beta   90.00
_cell.angle_gamma   90.00
#
_symmetry.space_group_name_H-M   'P 1'
#
loop_
_entity.id
_entity.type
_entity.pdbx_description
1 polymer ?
#
loop_
_entity_poly.entity_id
_entity_poly.type
_entity_poly.pdbx_seq_one_letter_code
_entity_poly.pdbx_strand_id
1 'polypeptide(L)' 'MKAVTRTIVDHAENTVEIPSIVERIGDTWPAHNAVLIALGAGDRLVAASPYVKNLPWLKKYFKE' A
#
# COMPACT_ATOMS: atom_id res chain seq x y z
N MET A 1 0.24 -19.83 -12.61
CA MET A 1 -0.98 -20.09 -11.80
C MET A 1 -1.70 -18.78 -11.58
N LYS A 2 -3.04 -18.75 -11.62
CA LYS A 2 -3.83 -17.54 -11.33
C LYS A 2 -3.78 -17.28 -9.80
N ALA A 3 -3.56 -16.03 -9.39
CA ALA A 3 -3.58 -15.69 -7.97
C ALA A 3 -4.98 -15.93 -7.39
N VAL A 4 -5.06 -16.46 -6.17
CA VAL A 4 -6.34 -16.57 -5.44
C VAL A 4 -6.80 -15.17 -5.07
N THR A 5 -8.05 -14.85 -5.37
CA THR A 5 -8.64 -13.53 -5.16
C THR A 5 -9.79 -13.57 -4.15
N ARG A 6 -10.14 -12.39 -3.64
CA ARG A 6 -11.33 -12.14 -2.83
C ARG A 6 -11.96 -10.82 -3.25
N THR A 7 -13.26 -10.72 -3.01
CA THR A 7 -14.03 -9.49 -3.28
C THR A 7 -14.19 -8.68 -2.00
N ILE A 8 -14.01 -7.36 -2.12
CA ILE A 8 -14.28 -6.39 -1.05
C ILE A 8 -15.18 -5.28 -1.59
N VAL A 9 -15.81 -4.53 -0.69
CA VAL A 9 -16.49 -3.27 -1.00
C VAL A 9 -15.63 -2.13 -0.49
N ASP A 10 -15.26 -1.20 -1.37
CA ASP A 10 -14.47 -0.02 -0.98
C ASP A 10 -15.34 1.08 -0.35
N HIS A 11 -14.73 2.19 0.04
CA HIS A 11 -15.45 3.29 0.68
C HIS A 11 -16.35 4.10 -0.27
N ALA A 12 -16.21 3.91 -1.57
CA ALA A 12 -17.05 4.50 -2.61
C ALA A 12 -18.11 3.49 -3.13
N GLU A 13 -18.36 2.42 -2.36
CA GLU A 13 -19.33 1.35 -2.64
C GLU A 13 -19.01 0.51 -3.89
N ASN A 14 -17.78 0.59 -4.42
CA ASN A 14 -17.39 -0.26 -5.52
C ASN A 14 -17.10 -1.67 -5.03
N THR A 15 -17.54 -2.67 -5.79
CA THR A 15 -17.15 -4.07 -5.60
C THR A 15 -15.83 -4.32 -6.32
N VAL A 16 -14.77 -4.61 -5.58
CA VAL A 16 -13.40 -4.74 -6.10
C VAL A 16 -12.84 -6.13 -5.81
N GLU A 17 -12.30 -6.78 -6.84
CA GLU A 17 -11.55 -8.02 -6.70
C GLU A 17 -10.07 -7.71 -6.40
N ILE A 18 -9.53 -8.28 -5.32
CA ILE A 18 -8.14 -8.13 -4.92
C ILE A 18 -7.49 -9.49 -4.66
N PRO A 19 -6.16 -9.62 -4.70
CA PRO A 19 -5.48 -10.82 -4.23
C PRO A 19 -5.84 -11.14 -2.77
N SER A 20 -6.03 -12.42 -2.47
CA SER A 20 -6.25 -12.88 -1.09
C SER A 20 -5.03 -12.66 -0.19
N ILE A 21 -3.84 -12.62 -0.79
CA ILE A 21 -2.58 -12.26 -0.15
C ILE A 21 -1.98 -11.08 -0.92
N VAL A 22 -1.86 -9.93 -0.27
CA VAL A 22 -1.32 -8.71 -0.88
C VAL A 22 0.17 -8.58 -0.53
N GLU A 23 1.03 -8.71 -1.54
CA GLU A 23 2.50 -8.70 -1.40
C GLU A 23 3.14 -7.41 -1.93
N ARG A 24 2.46 -6.69 -2.84
CA ARG A 24 2.96 -5.48 -3.49
C ARG A 24 1.86 -4.43 -3.51
N ILE A 25 2.12 -3.28 -2.90
CA ILE A 25 1.16 -2.18 -2.72
C ILE A 25 1.71 -0.93 -3.42
N GLY A 26 0.89 -0.32 -4.26
CA GLY A 26 1.11 1.02 -4.80
C GLY A 26 0.11 1.99 -4.18
N ASP A 27 0.58 3.04 -3.53
CA ASP A 27 -0.28 4.00 -2.83
C ASP A 27 0.24 5.43 -2.97
N THR A 28 -0.49 6.26 -3.70
CA THR A 28 -0.11 7.64 -4.01
C THR A 28 -0.51 8.64 -2.93
N TRP A 29 -1.19 8.23 -1.86
CA TRP A 29 -1.65 9.11 -0.79
C TRP A 29 -0.66 9.13 0.40
N PRO A 30 0.01 10.27 0.67
CA PRO A 30 1.05 10.32 1.71
C PRO A 30 0.60 9.90 3.11
N ALA A 31 -0.62 10.28 3.52
CA ALA A 31 -1.12 9.97 4.86
C ALA A 31 -1.36 8.46 5.04
N HIS A 32 -1.85 7.79 4.00
CA HIS A 32 -2.11 6.35 4.04
C HIS A 32 -0.81 5.54 3.99
N ASN A 33 0.25 6.04 3.35
CA ASN A 33 1.58 5.41 3.42
C ASN A 33 2.06 5.25 4.88
N ALA A 34 1.81 6.24 5.75
CA ALA A 34 2.16 6.14 7.17
C ALA A 34 1.32 5.09 7.92
N VAL A 35 0.02 4.98 7.59
CA VAL A 35 -0.87 3.94 8.14
C VAL A 35 -0.39 2.55 7.76
N LEU A 36 -0.05 2.32 6.49
CA LEU A 36 0.45 1.03 6.02
C LEU A 36 1.75 0.62 6.74
N ILE A 37 2.64 1.57 6.99
CA ILE A 37 3.88 1.31 7.73
C ILE A 37 3.59 0.96 9.20
N ALA A 38 2.66 1.67 9.85
CA ALA A 38 2.24 1.36 11.22
C ALA A 38 1.62 -0.05 11.33
N LEU A 39 0.94 -0.52 10.29
CA LEU A 39 0.38 -1.87 10.20
C LEU A 39 1.41 -2.93 9.78
N GLY A 40 2.69 -2.58 9.66
CA GLY A 40 3.77 -3.50 9.29
C GLY A 40 3.82 -3.85 7.80
N ALA A 41 3.09 -3.13 6.95
CA ALA A 41 3.09 -3.33 5.50
C ALA A 41 4.16 -2.51 4.77
N GLY A 42 5.08 -1.86 5.49
CA GLY A 42 6.14 -1.00 4.92
C GLY A 42 6.98 -1.70 3.86
N ASP A 43 7.37 -2.95 4.09
CA ASP A 43 8.18 -3.74 3.13
C ASP A 43 7.42 -4.15 1.86
N ARG A 44 6.10 -3.97 1.84
CA ARG A 44 5.23 -4.30 0.69
C ARG A 44 4.91 -3.09 -0.17
N LEU A 45 5.27 -1.88 0.27
CA LEU A 45 5.09 -0.66 -0.52
C LEU A 45 6.14 -0.59 -1.64
N VAL A 46 5.70 -0.83 -2.88
CA VAL A 46 6.56 -0.82 -4.08
C VAL A 46 6.43 0.46 -4.90
N ALA A 47 5.41 1.26 -4.63
CA ALA A 47 5.23 2.60 -5.15
C ALA A 47 4.52 3.46 -4.10
N ALA A 48 5.01 4.67 -3.85
CA ALA A 48 4.44 5.59 -2.88
C ALA A 48 4.41 7.03 -3.37
N SER A 49 3.72 7.90 -2.63
CA SER A 49 3.74 9.33 -2.92
C SER A 49 5.16 9.89 -2.83
N PRO A 50 5.63 10.74 -3.76
CA PRO A 50 6.97 11.33 -3.68
C PRO A 50 7.19 12.15 -2.40
N TYR A 51 6.13 12.65 -1.77
CA TYR A 51 6.19 13.39 -0.52
C TYR A 51 6.80 12.57 0.63
N VAL A 52 6.69 11.24 0.63
CA VAL A 52 7.24 10.39 1.70
C VAL A 52 8.76 10.51 1.83
N LYS A 53 9.47 10.92 0.77
CA LYS A 53 10.92 11.16 0.78
C LYS A 53 11.31 12.33 1.71
N ASN A 54 10.38 13.25 1.98
CA ASN A 54 10.58 14.39 2.85
C ASN A 54 10.30 14.08 4.33
N LEU A 55 9.81 12.87 4.64
CA LEU A 55 9.49 12.44 6.01
C LEU A 55 10.63 11.57 6.54
N PRO A 56 11.45 12.06 7.50
CA PRO A 56 12.64 11.36 7.96
C PRO A 56 12.39 9.93 8.45
N TRP A 57 11.23 9.70 9.07
CA TRP A 57 10.84 8.39 9.61
C TRP A 57 10.31 7.41 8.55
N LEU A 58 9.97 7.88 7.34
CA LEU A 58 9.50 7.02 6.24
C LEU A 58 10.62 6.69 5.23
N LYS A 59 11.69 7.49 5.19
CA LYS A 59 12.80 7.36 4.23
C LYS A 59 13.40 5.94 4.18
N LYS A 60 13.41 5.20 5.28
CA LYS A 60 13.92 3.81 5.35
C LYS A 60 13.15 2.84 4.43
N TYR A 61 11.85 3.07 4.20
CA TYR A 61 10.98 2.15 3.45
C TYR A 61 10.97 2.45 1.94
N PHE A 62 11.50 3.60 1.53
CA PHE A 62 11.52 4.04 0.14
C PHE A 62 12.96 4.18 -0.33
N LYS A 63 13.49 3.11 -0.94
CA LYS A 63 14.80 3.14 -1.61
C LYS A 63 14.69 4.01 -2.87
N GLU A 64 15.77 4.73 -3.17
CA GLU A 64 15.89 5.58 -4.36
C GLU A 64 15.87 4.78 -5.67
#